data_AF-A0A3A9F159-F1
#
_entry.id   AF-A0A3A9F159-F1
#
_cell.length_a   1.000
_cell.length_b   1.000
_cell.length_c   1.000
_cell.angle_alpha   90.00
_cell.angle_beta   90.00
_cell.angle_gamma   90.00
#
_symmetry.space_group_name_H-M   'P 1'
#
loop_
_entity.id
_entity.type
_entity.pdbx_description
1 polymer ?
#
loop_
_entity_poly.entity_id
_entity_poly.type
_entity_poly.pdbx_seq_one_letter_code
_entity_poly.pdbx_strand_id
1 'polypeptide(L)'
;MRENDLNKTRIISFVKPNYFEICFVLVAIIFGIIFSFIWGPGYIYDEAGHYRNSYILADRIMGKPVDVFSEDYLGVKGMHPVSFSARICDEDFLSNEAQEEPITLSNSTFFNEESGEVMVENFVYSYFPFPTYIVDSIGIIIGRVIFNFGPVTLLYFIRFINLAIYIAVGLLCMRILPSYKEFIFVLFLLPSCLPRGVSAGHESLYFAYTWFYVFYVISLAFREDKINSRELCVLFMSSILIAPIKGIGIMFVGLVLLIKKKAFSTSRKYYGYLGCIIVMSVVLWIAYNITSIDISDVISNANGIRNIEYSNTEAIYLTDFIYHPLWTIKMLYNTIETQFVALFRKVTDTILWESYGDLVAEGFLLLMMIAVPSKEGDEIILSIKEKIWCFVVLLAEFSLLCVTTFISWGGSQRTTPPLKPTYLLPYLPFIILLLRGRIFVYVGRYRKLGIIVGCVSLHIAGILNVWERLLTVGR
;
A
#
# COMPACT_ATOMS: atom_id res chain seq x y z
N MET A 1 34.45 -23.23 -0.86
CA MET A 1 33.82 -22.83 0.43
C MET A 1 32.68 -23.80 0.69
N ARG A 2 32.64 -24.43 1.86
CA ARG A 2 31.84 -25.64 2.14
C ARG A 2 30.34 -25.36 2.13
N GLU A 3 29.60 -26.32 1.61
CA GLU A 3 28.17 -26.33 1.28
C GLU A 3 27.23 -26.51 2.50
N ASN A 4 27.72 -26.29 3.73
CA ASN A 4 26.99 -26.65 4.97
C ASN A 4 26.65 -25.49 5.93
N ASP A 5 26.83 -24.23 5.55
CA ASP A 5 26.46 -23.07 6.39
C ASP A 5 25.14 -22.39 6.02
N LEU A 6 24.44 -22.84 4.98
CA LEU A 6 23.19 -22.21 4.49
C LEU A 6 21.98 -22.42 5.42
N ASN A 7 22.03 -23.41 6.32
CA ASN A 7 20.92 -23.73 7.24
C ASN A 7 20.98 -23.01 8.60
N LYS A 8 21.92 -22.06 8.79
CA LYS A 8 22.01 -21.25 10.02
C LYS A 8 21.83 -19.75 9.77
N THR A 9 21.14 -19.40 8.70
CA THR A 9 20.91 -17.99 8.38
C THR A 9 19.82 -17.44 9.27
N ARG A 10 20.21 -16.76 10.36
CA ARG A 10 19.31 -15.91 11.14
C ARG A 10 18.57 -14.99 10.17
N ILE A 11 17.24 -14.94 10.27
CA ILE A 11 16.33 -14.22 9.35
C ILE A 11 16.73 -12.74 9.16
N ILE A 12 17.40 -12.16 10.16
CA ILE A 12 17.96 -10.81 10.11
C ILE A 12 19.47 -10.91 10.24
N SER A 13 20.13 -11.24 9.13
CA SER A 13 21.58 -11.18 9.00
C SER A 13 21.95 -10.26 7.84
N PHE A 14 22.85 -9.30 8.10
CA PHE A 14 23.39 -8.40 7.09
C PHE A 14 24.47 -9.12 6.26
N VAL A 15 24.05 -10.11 5.48
CA VAL A 15 24.92 -10.80 4.52
C VAL A 15 25.09 -9.90 3.29
N LYS A 16 26.26 -9.96 2.64
CA LYS A 16 26.49 -9.26 1.36
C LYS A 16 25.41 -9.70 0.35
N PRO A 17 24.79 -8.74 -0.38
CA PRO A 17 23.75 -9.08 -1.34
C PRO A 17 24.31 -9.96 -2.45
N ASN A 18 23.55 -10.97 -2.86
CA ASN A 18 23.91 -11.78 -4.02
C ASN A 18 23.61 -11.01 -5.33
N TYR A 19 24.10 -11.52 -6.46
CA TYR A 19 23.91 -10.89 -7.78
C TYR A 19 22.43 -10.58 -8.11
N PHE A 20 21.50 -11.45 -7.72
CA PHE A 20 20.08 -11.26 -7.98
C PHE A 20 19.46 -10.15 -7.12
N GLU A 21 19.85 -10.05 -5.84
CA GLU A 21 19.49 -8.92 -4.96
C GLU A 21 20.07 -7.60 -5.48
N ILE A 22 21.29 -7.61 -6.02
CA ILE A 22 21.89 -6.42 -6.64
C ILE A 22 21.08 -6.00 -7.87
N CYS A 23 20.69 -6.95 -8.73
CA CYS A 23 19.84 -6.65 -9.88
C CYS A 23 18.49 -6.06 -9.45
N PHE A 24 17.88 -6.57 -8.37
CA PHE A 24 16.64 -6.00 -7.84
C PHE A 24 16.81 -4.54 -7.47
N VAL A 25 17.85 -4.23 -6.68
CA VAL A 25 18.15 -2.86 -6.26
C VAL A 25 18.38 -1.96 -7.45
N LEU A 26 19.19 -2.38 -8.43
CA LEU A 26 19.49 -1.58 -9.61
C LEU A 26 18.23 -1.30 -10.43
N VAL A 27 17.43 -2.33 -10.71
CA VAL A 27 16.18 -2.19 -11.49
C VAL A 27 15.19 -1.30 -10.76
N ALA A 28 14.99 -1.51 -9.44
CA ALA A 28 14.09 -0.70 -8.63
C ALA A 28 14.55 0.77 -8.52
N ILE A 29 15.86 1.03 -8.38
CA ILE A 29 16.40 2.40 -8.37
C ILE A 29 16.18 3.08 -9.72
N ILE A 30 16.59 2.43 -10.82
CA ILE A 30 16.51 3.02 -12.16
C ILE A 30 15.06 3.36 -12.50
N PHE A 31 14.15 2.38 -12.41
CA PHE A 31 12.76 2.61 -12.76
C PHE A 31 12.02 3.43 -11.71
N GLY A 32 12.34 3.29 -10.42
CA GLY A 32 11.76 4.12 -9.36
C GLY A 32 12.09 5.60 -9.55
N ILE A 33 13.33 5.93 -9.91
CA ILE A 33 13.72 7.30 -10.26
C ILE A 33 12.98 7.76 -11.52
N ILE A 34 12.94 6.95 -12.58
CA ILE A 34 12.22 7.31 -13.81
C ILE A 34 10.74 7.60 -13.52
N PHE A 35 10.06 6.73 -12.78
CA PHE A 35 8.66 6.92 -12.39
C PHE A 35 8.46 8.11 -11.45
N SER A 36 9.46 8.46 -10.62
CA SER A 36 9.42 9.68 -9.82
C SER A 36 9.32 10.93 -10.69
N PHE A 37 9.89 10.93 -11.90
CA PHE A 37 9.93 12.11 -12.76
C PHE A 37 8.90 12.08 -13.89
N ILE A 38 8.54 10.89 -14.39
CA ILE A 38 7.48 10.73 -15.38
C ILE A 38 6.16 11.27 -14.86
N TRP A 39 5.86 11.02 -13.58
CA TRP A 39 4.70 11.58 -12.92
C TRP A 39 5.06 12.91 -12.30
N GLY A 40 4.44 13.98 -12.78
CA GLY A 40 4.56 15.30 -12.15
C GLY A 40 4.16 15.27 -10.67
N PRO A 41 4.54 16.29 -9.89
CA PRO A 41 4.09 16.42 -8.50
C PRO A 41 2.55 16.34 -8.40
N GLY A 42 2.02 15.46 -7.55
CA GLY A 42 0.58 15.32 -7.32
C GLY A 42 -0.19 14.48 -8.33
N TYR A 43 0.45 14.00 -9.40
CA TYR A 43 -0.19 13.13 -10.42
C TYR A 43 -0.29 11.66 -10.02
N ILE A 44 0.52 11.22 -9.05
CA ILE A 44 0.37 9.88 -8.51
C ILE A 44 -0.91 9.86 -7.67
N TYR A 45 -1.72 8.81 -7.86
CA TYR A 45 -3.04 8.67 -7.26
C TYR A 45 -3.05 9.00 -5.75
N ASP A 46 -3.94 9.93 -5.33
CA ASP A 46 -4.08 10.50 -3.98
C ASP A 46 -2.82 11.13 -3.34
N GLU A 47 -1.71 11.26 -4.07
CA GLU A 47 -0.43 11.72 -3.51
C GLU A 47 -0.53 13.12 -2.91
N ALA A 48 -1.22 14.05 -3.58
CA ALA A 48 -1.38 15.42 -3.09
C ALA A 48 -2.06 15.45 -1.70
N GLY A 49 -3.13 14.67 -1.51
CA GLY A 49 -3.82 14.57 -0.23
C GLY A 49 -2.95 13.93 0.86
N HIS A 50 -2.19 12.88 0.52
CA HIS A 50 -1.28 12.22 1.44
C HIS A 50 -0.07 13.07 1.83
N TYR A 51 0.49 13.81 0.87
CA TYR A 51 1.58 14.74 1.12
C TYR A 51 1.14 15.85 2.07
N ARG A 52 -0.06 16.42 1.85
CA ARG A 52 -0.66 17.41 2.75
C ARG A 52 -0.83 16.87 4.18
N ASN A 53 -1.37 15.66 4.34
CA ASN A 53 -1.56 15.06 5.66
C ASN A 53 -0.22 14.82 6.39
N SER A 54 0.81 14.41 5.65
CA SER A 54 2.16 14.26 6.16
C SER A 54 2.76 15.61 6.58
N TYR A 55 2.45 16.66 5.83
CA TYR A 55 2.89 18.02 6.17
C TYR A 55 2.23 18.54 7.44
N ILE A 56 0.92 18.31 7.61
CA ILE A 56 0.19 18.68 8.83
C ILE A 56 0.76 17.94 10.03
N LEU A 57 1.02 16.63 9.91
CA LEU A 57 1.63 15.86 10.99
C LEU A 57 3.05 16.37 11.33
N ALA A 58 3.85 16.72 10.31
CA ALA A 58 5.16 17.33 10.51
C ALA A 58 5.08 18.65 11.29
N ASP A 59 4.14 19.55 10.93
CA ASP A 59 3.94 20.82 11.63
C ASP A 59 3.52 20.60 13.09
N ARG A 60 2.64 19.62 13.37
CA ARG A 60 2.27 19.25 14.75
C ARG A 60 3.45 18.72 15.55
N ILE A 61 4.28 17.85 14.96
CA ILE A 61 5.49 17.32 15.63
C ILE A 61 6.45 18.47 15.96
N MET A 62 6.54 19.48 15.11
CA MET A 62 7.35 20.68 15.35
C MET A 62 6.72 21.70 16.31
N GLY A 63 5.52 21.43 16.85
CA GLY A 63 4.81 22.32 17.76
C GLY A 63 4.29 23.60 17.10
N LYS A 64 4.16 23.62 15.77
CA LYS A 64 3.58 24.76 15.04
C LYS A 64 2.06 24.75 15.22
N PRO A 65 1.41 25.93 15.34
CA PRO A 65 -0.04 26.00 15.36
C PRO A 65 -0.56 25.46 14.03
N VAL A 66 -1.45 24.47 14.13
CA VAL A 66 -2.22 24.00 12.99
C VAL A 66 -3.64 24.48 13.25
N ASP A 67 -4.08 25.47 12.50
CA ASP A 67 -5.47 25.95 12.53
C ASP A 67 -6.35 24.88 11.89
N VAL A 68 -6.75 23.91 12.70
CA VAL A 68 -7.73 22.91 12.31
C VAL A 68 -9.09 23.43 12.77
N PHE A 69 -10.00 23.62 11.80
CA PHE A 69 -11.42 23.91 11.97
C PHE A 69 -11.79 25.34 12.41
N SER A 70 -12.23 26.15 11.45
CA SER A 70 -13.20 27.24 11.71
C SER A 70 -14.53 26.86 11.07
N GLU A 71 -15.60 26.68 11.87
CA GLU A 71 -16.93 26.22 11.43
C GLU A 71 -17.62 27.10 10.37
N ASP A 72 -17.20 28.36 10.19
CA ASP A 72 -17.78 29.26 9.19
C ASP A 72 -17.20 29.11 7.78
N TYR A 73 -16.20 28.24 7.60
CA TYR A 73 -15.61 27.92 6.31
C TYR A 73 -15.27 26.42 6.29
N LEU A 74 -15.74 25.70 5.28
CA LEU A 74 -15.32 24.33 4.92
C LEU A 74 -13.83 24.25 4.51
N GLY A 75 -12.92 24.85 5.29
CA GLY A 75 -11.53 25.07 4.95
C GLY A 75 -10.62 24.95 6.17
N VAL A 76 -9.45 24.35 5.92
CA VAL A 76 -8.30 24.48 6.83
C VAL A 76 -7.71 25.85 6.58
N LYS A 77 -7.85 26.77 7.54
CA LYS A 77 -7.18 28.07 7.51
C LYS A 77 -5.76 27.93 8.07
N GLY A 78 -4.97 27.01 7.52
CA GLY A 78 -3.58 26.78 7.90
C GLY A 78 -2.64 27.13 6.76
N MET A 79 -1.63 27.96 7.02
CA MET A 79 -0.56 28.30 6.07
C MET A 79 0.23 27.04 5.72
N HIS A 80 -0.15 26.36 4.64
CA HIS A 80 0.62 25.26 4.08
C HIS A 80 1.05 25.65 2.66
N PRO A 81 2.37 25.72 2.37
CA PRO A 81 2.91 26.27 1.13
C PRO A 81 2.70 25.37 -0.11
N VAL A 82 1.68 24.51 -0.10
CA VAL A 82 1.54 23.44 -1.09
C VAL A 82 0.10 23.28 -1.55
N SER A 83 -0.34 24.16 -2.46
CA SER A 83 -1.41 23.82 -3.38
C SER A 83 -0.79 23.14 -4.61
N PHE A 84 -0.86 21.80 -4.66
CA PHE A 84 -0.79 21.12 -5.94
C PHE A 84 -2.23 20.99 -6.44
N SER A 85 -2.67 21.88 -7.33
CA SER A 85 -3.90 21.67 -8.09
C SER A 85 -3.61 20.64 -9.20
N ALA A 86 -3.41 19.38 -8.80
CA ALA A 86 -3.63 18.30 -9.74
C ALA A 86 -5.13 18.00 -9.67
N ARG A 87 -5.89 18.35 -10.72
CA ARG A 87 -7.24 17.76 -10.87
C ARG A 87 -7.06 16.26 -10.71
N ILE A 88 -7.84 15.69 -9.79
CA ILE A 88 -7.87 14.25 -9.53
C ILE A 88 -7.93 13.59 -10.91
N CYS A 89 -6.92 12.78 -11.24
CA CYS A 89 -6.96 11.89 -12.41
C CYS A 89 -7.98 10.78 -12.13
N ASP A 90 -9.24 11.17 -11.93
CA ASP A 90 -10.37 10.28 -12.11
C ASP A 90 -10.54 10.10 -13.63
N GLU A 91 -11.20 8.99 -14.01
CA GLU A 91 -11.51 8.65 -15.41
C GLU A 91 -12.17 9.80 -16.20
N ASP A 92 -12.66 10.82 -15.49
CA ASP A 92 -13.28 12.03 -16.03
C ASP A 92 -12.33 13.08 -16.62
N PHE A 93 -11.01 12.99 -16.43
CA PHE A 93 -10.06 13.90 -17.11
C PHE A 93 -10.10 13.74 -18.65
N LEU A 94 -10.63 12.63 -19.16
CA LEU A 94 -10.71 12.34 -20.60
C LEU A 94 -12.15 12.13 -21.10
N SER A 95 -13.16 12.12 -20.23
CA SER A 95 -14.57 11.92 -20.62
C SER A 95 -15.31 13.23 -20.92
N ASN A 96 -14.83 14.35 -20.36
CA ASN A 96 -15.43 15.66 -20.57
C ASN A 96 -14.38 16.65 -21.07
N GLU A 97 -14.81 17.60 -21.91
CA GLU A 97 -14.10 18.84 -22.22
C GLU A 97 -13.83 19.62 -20.92
N ALA A 98 -12.84 19.16 -20.18
CA ALA A 98 -12.36 19.80 -18.99
C ALA A 98 -11.69 21.10 -19.43
N GLN A 99 -12.33 22.23 -19.15
CA GLN A 99 -11.75 23.55 -19.32
C GLN A 99 -10.30 23.54 -18.82
N GLU A 100 -9.41 23.90 -19.74
CA GLU A 100 -7.97 24.05 -19.57
C GLU A 100 -7.69 25.11 -18.49
N GLU A 101 -7.65 24.71 -17.23
CA GLU A 101 -6.88 25.47 -16.25
C GLU A 101 -5.49 24.84 -16.21
N PRO A 102 -4.46 25.53 -16.74
CA PRO A 102 -3.10 25.03 -16.65
C PRO A 102 -2.75 24.84 -15.18
N ILE A 103 -1.93 23.84 -14.87
CA ILE A 103 -1.32 23.71 -13.54
C ILE A 103 -0.57 25.00 -13.29
N THR A 104 -1.17 25.88 -12.51
CA THR A 104 -0.48 27.05 -12.02
C THR A 104 0.47 26.54 -10.94
N LEU A 105 1.71 26.20 -11.33
CA LEU A 105 2.87 26.36 -10.46
C LEU A 105 3.05 27.87 -10.21
N SER A 106 2.03 28.56 -9.66
CA SER A 106 2.18 29.93 -9.22
C SER A 106 3.07 29.88 -7.99
N ASN A 107 4.32 30.30 -8.17
CA ASN A 107 5.27 30.63 -7.12
C ASN A 107 5.81 29.48 -6.24
N SER A 108 5.66 28.20 -6.61
CA SER A 108 6.36 27.13 -5.86
C SER A 108 7.82 27.02 -6.32
N THR A 109 8.67 27.83 -5.71
CA THR A 109 10.11 27.84 -5.91
C THR A 109 10.75 26.51 -5.48
N PHE A 110 11.79 26.08 -6.19
CA PHE A 110 12.62 24.92 -5.79
C PHE A 110 13.29 25.12 -4.41
N PHE A 111 13.42 26.39 -4.00
CA PHE A 111 13.93 26.85 -2.70
C PHE A 111 12.81 27.49 -1.89
N ASN A 112 12.98 27.61 -0.58
CA ASN A 112 11.97 28.17 0.31
C ASN A 112 11.87 29.71 0.12
N GLU A 113 11.04 30.19 -0.81
CA GLU A 113 10.56 31.58 -0.79
C GLU A 113 9.30 31.60 0.10
N GLU A 114 9.46 31.98 1.36
CA GLU A 114 8.35 32.08 2.34
C GLU A 114 7.33 33.20 2.00
N SER A 115 7.32 33.72 0.77
CA SER A 115 6.50 34.86 0.37
C SER A 115 5.44 34.45 -0.64
N GLY A 116 4.33 33.90 -0.15
CA GLY A 116 3.12 33.73 -0.95
C GLY A 116 2.03 33.01 -0.19
N GLU A 117 0.98 33.75 0.20
CA GLU A 117 -0.29 33.15 0.61
C GLU A 117 -0.90 32.46 -0.61
N VAL A 118 -0.93 31.12 -0.61
CA VAL A 118 -1.65 30.38 -1.63
C VAL A 118 -2.83 29.68 -0.96
N MET A 119 -4.03 30.11 -1.36
CA MET A 119 -5.30 29.51 -0.93
C MET A 119 -5.36 28.08 -1.48
N VAL A 120 -5.39 27.10 -0.59
CA VAL A 120 -5.53 25.69 -0.96
C VAL A 120 -7.01 25.39 -1.17
N GLU A 121 -7.37 24.94 -2.36
CA GLU A 121 -8.74 24.52 -2.69
C GLU A 121 -9.19 23.35 -1.80
N ASN A 122 -10.46 23.39 -1.40
CA ASN A 122 -11.03 22.56 -0.34
C ASN A 122 -11.05 21.08 -0.70
N PHE A 123 -10.17 20.30 -0.07
CA PHE A 123 -10.39 18.86 0.08
C PHE A 123 -10.42 18.50 1.56
N VAL A 124 -11.59 18.07 2.04
CA VAL A 124 -11.78 17.50 3.37
C VAL A 124 -11.18 16.10 3.35
N TYR A 125 -9.93 15.97 3.79
CA TYR A 125 -9.36 14.66 4.11
C TYR A 125 -9.30 14.52 5.63
N SER A 126 -9.99 13.51 6.16
CA SER A 126 -9.88 13.13 7.56
C SER A 126 -8.41 12.89 7.91
N TYR A 127 -7.97 13.46 9.02
CA TYR A 127 -6.58 13.46 9.45
C TYR A 127 -6.21 12.11 10.10
N PHE A 128 -5.20 11.41 9.59
CA PHE A 128 -4.80 10.06 10.07
C PHE A 128 -3.33 9.99 10.51
N PRO A 129 -2.96 10.33 11.75
CA PRO A 129 -1.58 10.64 12.09
C PRO A 129 -0.62 9.43 12.10
N PHE A 130 -0.92 8.36 12.83
CA PHE A 130 0.08 7.33 13.14
C PHE A 130 -0.46 5.90 13.01
N PRO A 131 0.28 4.95 12.40
CA PRO A 131 1.65 5.06 11.86
C PRO A 131 1.72 5.57 10.41
N THR A 132 0.58 5.91 9.82
CA THR A 132 0.36 6.07 8.39
C THR A 132 1.27 7.11 7.70
N TYR A 133 1.48 8.29 8.28
CA TYR A 133 2.26 9.37 7.66
C TYR A 133 3.60 9.67 8.34
N ILE A 134 4.02 8.85 9.31
CA ILE A 134 5.17 9.20 10.16
C ILE A 134 6.48 9.31 9.37
N VAL A 135 6.68 8.43 8.39
CA VAL A 135 7.89 8.41 7.55
C VAL A 135 7.99 9.67 6.72
N ASP A 136 6.93 9.99 5.97
CA ASP A 136 6.85 11.18 5.14
C ASP A 136 6.99 12.45 5.97
N SER A 137 6.36 12.49 7.16
CA SER A 137 6.44 13.63 8.08
C SER A 137 7.85 13.86 8.60
N ILE A 138 8.57 12.80 8.98
CA ILE A 138 9.98 12.89 9.39
C ILE A 138 10.84 13.38 8.22
N GLY A 139 10.60 12.86 7.01
CA GLY A 139 11.26 13.34 5.80
C GLY A 139 11.00 14.83 5.55
N ILE A 140 9.77 15.30 5.78
CA ILE A 140 9.39 16.70 5.64
C ILE A 140 10.16 17.58 6.64
N ILE A 141 10.22 17.15 7.91
CA ILE A 141 10.96 17.87 8.96
C ILE A 141 12.45 17.95 8.58
N ILE A 142 13.05 16.84 8.16
CA ILE A 142 14.45 16.79 7.74
C ILE A 142 14.69 17.73 6.55
N GLY A 143 13.87 17.63 5.51
CA GLY A 143 13.99 18.45 4.29
C GLY A 143 13.85 19.94 4.56
N ARG A 144 12.94 20.34 5.46
CA ARG A 144 12.72 21.74 5.81
C ARG A 144 13.78 22.28 6.77
N VAL A 145 14.03 21.57 7.87
CA VAL A 145 14.87 22.08 8.98
C VAL A 145 16.36 21.98 8.65
N ILE A 146 16.79 20.90 8.01
CA ILE A 146 18.21 20.65 7.74
C ILE A 146 18.62 21.21 6.38
N PHE A 147 17.78 21.02 5.37
CA PHE A 147 18.14 21.35 3.98
C PHE A 147 17.44 22.58 3.41
N ASN A 148 16.46 23.16 4.12
CA ASN A 148 15.67 24.31 3.69
C ASN A 148 15.04 24.14 2.28
N PHE A 149 14.54 22.93 1.98
CA PHE A 149 13.91 22.63 0.70
C PHE A 149 12.56 23.34 0.54
N GLY A 150 12.30 23.84 -0.68
CA GLY A 150 10.98 24.30 -1.08
C GLY A 150 10.00 23.14 -1.29
N PRO A 151 8.68 23.41 -1.41
CA PRO A 151 7.62 22.41 -1.49
C PRO A 151 7.79 21.29 -2.53
N VAL A 152 8.22 21.65 -3.74
CA VAL A 152 8.41 20.71 -4.86
C VAL A 152 9.61 19.82 -4.60
N THR A 153 10.75 20.42 -4.25
CA THR A 153 11.98 19.69 -3.89
C THR A 153 11.73 18.74 -2.72
N LEU A 154 10.93 19.18 -1.75
CA LEU A 154 10.53 18.39 -0.59
C LEU A 154 9.69 17.17 -1.00
N LEU A 155 8.73 17.32 -1.92
CA LEU A 155 7.97 16.19 -2.46
C LEU A 155 8.88 15.15 -3.10
N TYR A 156 9.79 15.56 -3.98
CA TYR A 156 10.77 14.64 -4.59
C TYR A 156 11.69 14.00 -3.54
N PHE A 157 12.11 14.75 -2.52
CA PHE A 157 12.89 14.22 -1.40
C PHE A 157 12.13 13.10 -0.67
N ILE A 158 10.83 13.28 -0.40
CA ILE A 158 9.99 12.24 0.18
C ILE A 158 9.87 11.04 -0.75
N ARG A 159 9.65 11.27 -2.05
CA ARG A 159 9.61 10.18 -3.04
C ARG A 159 10.89 9.32 -2.98
N PHE A 160 12.06 9.94 -2.90
CA PHE A 160 13.32 9.19 -2.79
C PHE A 160 13.51 8.47 -1.46
N ILE A 161 13.04 9.03 -0.34
CA ILE A 161 13.01 8.33 0.95
C ILE A 161 12.12 7.09 0.85
N ASN A 162 10.91 7.23 0.29
CA ASN A 162 9.98 6.12 0.13
C ASN A 162 10.51 5.05 -0.81
N LEU A 163 11.15 5.43 -1.92
CA LEU A 163 11.86 4.48 -2.79
C LEU A 163 12.95 3.70 -2.04
N ALA A 164 13.76 4.38 -1.23
CA ALA A 164 14.82 3.72 -0.46
C ALA A 164 14.25 2.72 0.56
N ILE A 165 13.19 3.10 1.27
CA ILE A 165 12.50 2.22 2.23
C ILE A 165 11.84 1.05 1.48
N TYR A 166 11.17 1.32 0.37
CA TYR A 166 10.53 0.32 -0.48
C TYR A 166 11.51 -0.76 -0.95
N ILE A 167 12.69 -0.35 -1.44
CA ILE A 167 13.77 -1.26 -1.84
C ILE A 167 14.30 -2.04 -0.63
N ALA A 168 14.52 -1.37 0.51
CA ALA A 168 14.99 -2.03 1.72
C ALA A 168 14.01 -3.11 2.20
N VAL A 169 12.71 -2.82 2.18
CA VAL A 169 11.65 -3.78 2.52
C VAL A 169 11.64 -4.95 1.53
N GLY A 170 11.75 -4.69 0.22
CA GLY A 170 11.84 -5.73 -0.80
C GLY A 170 13.05 -6.67 -0.58
N LEU A 171 14.22 -6.11 -0.29
CA LEU A 171 15.41 -6.88 0.07
C LEU A 171 15.22 -7.71 1.34
N LEU A 172 14.59 -7.14 2.37
CA LEU A 172 14.26 -7.87 3.59
C LEU A 172 13.33 -9.04 3.28
N CYS A 173 12.28 -8.85 2.47
CA CYS A 173 11.39 -9.91 2.03
C CYS A 173 12.15 -11.03 1.30
N MET A 174 13.06 -10.69 0.38
CA MET A 174 13.89 -11.68 -0.33
C MET A 174 14.80 -12.49 0.61
N ARG A 175 15.23 -11.91 1.73
CA ARG A 175 16.07 -12.57 2.75
C ARG A 175 15.26 -13.39 3.74
N ILE A 176 14.05 -12.93 4.07
CA ILE A 176 13.09 -13.65 4.91
C ILE A 176 12.61 -14.92 4.22
N LEU A 177 12.39 -14.84 2.91
CA LEU A 177 11.88 -15.96 2.13
C LEU A 177 12.73 -16.23 0.87
N PRO A 178 13.99 -16.73 1.02
CA PRO A 178 14.94 -16.87 -0.08
C PRO A 178 14.46 -17.75 -1.22
N SER A 179 13.71 -18.81 -0.92
CA SER A 179 13.17 -19.71 -1.95
C SER A 179 12.24 -18.97 -2.92
N TYR A 180 11.63 -17.86 -2.49
CA TYR A 180 10.65 -17.07 -3.24
C TYR A 180 11.22 -15.74 -3.74
N LYS A 181 12.54 -15.55 -3.71
CA LYS A 181 13.19 -14.28 -4.10
C LYS A 181 12.80 -13.82 -5.50
N GLU A 182 12.60 -14.76 -6.42
CA GLU A 182 12.21 -14.51 -7.81
C GLU A 182 10.79 -13.93 -7.88
N PHE A 183 9.84 -14.52 -7.14
CA PHE A 183 8.49 -13.98 -7.06
C PHE A 183 8.48 -12.60 -6.41
N ILE A 184 9.22 -12.44 -5.31
CA ILE A 184 9.32 -11.15 -4.59
C ILE A 184 9.92 -10.08 -5.50
N PHE A 185 10.89 -10.45 -6.34
CA PHE A 185 11.47 -9.55 -7.35
C PHE A 185 10.39 -9.01 -8.29
N VAL A 186 9.59 -9.90 -8.88
CA VAL A 186 8.52 -9.48 -9.80
C VAL A 186 7.44 -8.69 -9.06
N LEU A 187 7.06 -9.13 -7.85
CA LEU A 187 6.01 -8.50 -7.03
C LEU A 187 6.32 -7.03 -6.71
N PHE A 188 7.54 -6.74 -6.26
CA PHE A 188 7.98 -5.38 -5.92
C PHE A 188 8.29 -4.54 -7.18
N LEU A 189 8.46 -5.17 -8.34
CA LEU A 189 8.65 -4.48 -9.61
C LEU A 189 7.38 -4.47 -10.47
N LEU A 190 6.23 -4.85 -9.91
CA LEU A 190 4.98 -4.69 -10.64
C LEU A 190 4.82 -3.22 -11.05
N PRO A 191 4.36 -2.95 -12.29
CA PRO A 191 4.26 -1.59 -12.82
C PRO A 191 3.24 -0.75 -12.04
N SER A 192 2.30 -1.39 -11.34
CA SER A 192 1.38 -0.76 -10.39
C SER A 192 2.00 -0.46 -9.03
N CYS A 193 3.00 -1.24 -8.62
CA CYS A 193 3.57 -1.19 -7.28
C CYS A 193 4.74 -0.22 -7.21
N LEU A 194 5.63 -0.24 -8.21
CA LEU A 194 6.85 0.56 -8.14
C LEU A 194 6.55 2.08 -8.12
N PRO A 195 5.72 2.66 -9.00
CA PRO A 195 5.42 4.10 -8.95
C PRO A 195 4.69 4.49 -7.68
N ARG A 196 3.86 3.60 -7.13
CA ARG A 196 3.21 3.82 -5.83
C ARG A 196 4.18 3.72 -4.68
N GLY A 197 5.13 2.79 -4.71
CA GLY A 197 6.20 2.65 -3.73
C GLY A 197 7.10 3.88 -3.65
N VAL A 198 7.09 4.72 -4.68
CA VAL A 198 7.79 6.00 -4.72
C VAL A 198 6.89 7.20 -4.41
N SER A 199 5.57 7.04 -4.35
CA SER A 199 4.63 8.13 -4.05
C SER A 199 4.92 8.78 -2.70
N ALA A 200 4.77 10.11 -2.62
CA ALA A 200 4.78 10.87 -1.37
C ALA A 200 3.45 10.68 -0.60
N GLY A 201 3.18 9.44 -0.20
CA GLY A 201 2.01 9.10 0.60
C GLY A 201 2.05 7.70 1.19
N HIS A 202 1.18 7.46 2.17
CA HIS A 202 1.18 6.24 2.98
C HIS A 202 0.87 4.94 2.21
N GLU A 203 0.18 5.04 1.07
CA GLU A 203 -0.16 3.86 0.28
C GLU A 203 1.09 3.10 -0.18
N SER A 204 2.18 3.84 -0.47
CA SER A 204 3.49 3.32 -0.86
C SER A 204 4.04 2.29 0.15
N LEU A 205 3.91 2.61 1.44
CA LEU A 205 4.44 1.82 2.54
C LEU A 205 3.45 0.76 3.02
N TYR A 206 2.14 0.99 2.88
CA TYR A 206 1.11 0.07 3.36
C TYR A 206 1.23 -1.34 2.77
N PHE A 207 1.25 -1.47 1.44
CA PHE A 207 1.28 -2.80 0.82
C PHE A 207 2.67 -3.46 0.98
N ALA A 208 3.76 -2.70 0.86
CA ALA A 208 5.11 -3.21 1.07
C ALA A 208 5.30 -3.76 2.49
N TYR A 209 4.79 -3.03 3.49
CA TYR A 209 4.78 -3.44 4.88
C TYR A 209 3.89 -4.66 5.11
N THR A 210 2.69 -4.69 4.51
CA THR A 210 1.81 -5.87 4.56
C THR A 210 2.49 -7.10 4.01
N TRP A 211 3.18 -6.98 2.88
CA TRP A 211 3.92 -8.09 2.28
C TRP A 211 5.08 -8.56 3.16
N PHE A 212 5.85 -7.64 3.73
CA PHE A 212 6.86 -7.97 4.73
C PHE A 212 6.25 -8.79 5.88
N TYR A 213 5.16 -8.31 6.45
CA TYR A 213 4.47 -8.98 7.55
C TYR A 213 4.00 -10.38 7.15
N VAL A 214 3.33 -10.51 6.00
CA VAL A 214 2.85 -11.79 5.47
C VAL A 214 4.01 -12.77 5.25
N PHE A 215 5.06 -12.37 4.53
CA PHE A 215 6.23 -13.22 4.30
C PHE A 215 6.95 -13.60 5.58
N TYR A 216 7.01 -12.68 6.55
CA TYR A 216 7.62 -12.93 7.83
C TYR A 216 6.82 -13.96 8.63
N VAL A 217 5.49 -13.83 8.72
CA VAL A 217 4.62 -14.83 9.37
C VAL A 217 4.75 -16.19 8.69
N ILE A 218 4.73 -16.24 7.35
CA ILE A 218 4.91 -17.47 6.59
C ILE A 218 6.28 -18.11 6.91
N SER A 219 7.36 -17.34 6.93
CA SER A 219 8.71 -17.84 7.23
C SER A 219 8.80 -18.48 8.62
N LEU A 220 8.09 -17.91 9.61
CA LEU A 220 8.04 -18.43 10.97
C LEU A 220 7.10 -19.64 11.10
N ALA A 221 6.01 -19.68 10.33
CA ALA A 221 5.00 -20.73 10.41
C ALA A 221 5.48 -22.07 9.84
N PHE A 222 6.32 -22.04 8.80
CA PHE A 222 6.70 -23.22 8.03
C PHE A 222 8.15 -23.68 8.21
N ARG A 223 8.91 -23.03 9.09
CA ARG A 223 10.24 -23.52 9.48
C ARG A 223 10.18 -24.56 10.60
N GLU A 224 11.29 -25.29 10.77
CA GLU A 224 11.43 -26.29 11.82
C GLU A 224 11.97 -25.72 13.13
N ASP A 225 12.78 -24.66 13.05
CA ASP A 225 13.47 -24.08 14.20
C ASP A 225 12.55 -23.31 15.16
N LYS A 226 12.96 -23.28 16.43
CA LYS A 226 12.32 -22.47 17.47
C LYS A 226 12.50 -20.97 17.22
N ILE A 227 11.48 -20.19 17.60
CA ILE A 227 11.53 -18.72 17.51
C ILE A 227 12.38 -18.13 18.62
N ASN A 228 13.37 -17.32 18.20
CA ASN A 228 14.23 -16.57 19.12
C ASN A 228 13.58 -15.23 19.52
N SER A 229 14.09 -14.58 20.57
CA SER A 229 13.50 -13.36 21.11
C SER A 229 13.52 -12.17 20.14
N ARG A 230 14.52 -12.07 19.27
CA ARG A 230 14.58 -11.00 18.26
C ARG A 230 13.47 -11.17 17.23
N GLU A 231 13.26 -12.41 16.80
CA GLU A 231 12.23 -12.74 15.85
C GLU A 231 10.82 -12.55 16.44
N LEU A 232 10.64 -12.89 17.71
CA LEU A 232 9.41 -12.61 18.45
C LEU A 232 9.16 -11.11 18.59
N CYS A 233 10.20 -10.32 18.85
CA CYS A 233 10.08 -8.86 18.90
C CYS A 233 9.64 -8.29 17.55
N VAL A 234 10.26 -8.74 16.45
CA VAL A 234 9.85 -8.31 15.10
C VAL A 234 8.43 -8.75 14.80
N LEU A 235 8.04 -10.00 15.12
CA LEU A 235 6.67 -10.47 14.94
C LEU A 235 5.67 -9.63 15.73
N PHE A 236 5.98 -9.33 16.99
CA PHE A 236 5.13 -8.52 17.86
C PHE A 236 4.97 -7.11 17.28
N MET A 237 6.08 -6.40 17.03
CA MET A 237 6.07 -5.06 16.48
C MET A 237 5.38 -5.00 15.12
N SER A 238 5.61 -6.01 14.27
CA SER A 238 4.98 -6.04 12.95
C SER A 238 3.47 -6.26 13.02
N SER A 239 3.01 -7.08 13.96
CA SER A 239 1.59 -7.40 14.13
C SER A 239 0.80 -6.24 14.73
N ILE A 240 1.38 -5.47 15.66
CA ILE A 240 0.66 -4.36 16.30
C ILE A 240 0.57 -3.13 15.39
N LEU A 241 1.51 -2.97 14.45
CA LEU A 241 1.57 -1.86 13.50
C LEU A 241 0.75 -2.10 12.22
N ILE A 242 0.57 -3.36 11.78
CA ILE A 242 -0.29 -3.69 10.63
C ILE A 242 -1.77 -3.39 10.91
N ALA A 243 -2.18 -3.43 12.17
CA ALA A 243 -3.57 -3.17 12.53
C ALA A 243 -4.03 -1.72 12.24
N PRO A 244 -3.32 -0.67 12.70
CA PRO A 244 -3.74 0.72 12.48
C PRO A 244 -3.37 1.32 11.11
N ILE A 245 -2.43 0.75 10.34
CA ILE A 245 -1.80 1.39 9.15
C ILE A 245 -2.77 1.92 8.06
N LYS A 246 -4.02 1.42 8.02
CA LYS A 246 -5.11 1.94 7.17
C LYS A 246 -6.48 1.83 7.83
N GLY A 247 -6.53 1.57 9.14
CA GLY A 247 -7.78 1.28 9.86
C GLY A 247 -8.49 -0.02 9.45
N ILE A 248 -7.98 -0.78 8.46
CA ILE A 248 -8.56 -2.06 8.03
C ILE A 248 -7.67 -3.27 8.32
N GLY A 249 -6.33 -3.10 8.37
CA GLY A 249 -5.35 -4.20 8.44
C GLY A 249 -5.35 -5.09 9.69
N ILE A 250 -6.29 -4.91 10.62
CA ILE A 250 -6.44 -5.74 11.82
C ILE A 250 -6.70 -7.20 11.47
N MET A 251 -7.35 -7.51 10.33
CA MET A 251 -7.65 -8.90 10.00
C MET A 251 -6.37 -9.69 9.65
N PHE A 252 -5.36 -9.03 9.09
CA PHE A 252 -4.04 -9.65 8.83
C PHE A 252 -3.35 -10.16 10.11
N VAL A 253 -3.68 -9.63 11.29
CA VAL A 253 -3.18 -10.14 12.57
C VAL A 253 -3.58 -11.61 12.79
N GLY A 254 -4.71 -12.04 12.22
CA GLY A 254 -5.16 -13.43 12.24
C GLY A 254 -4.17 -14.42 11.61
N LEU A 255 -3.26 -13.98 10.74
CA LEU A 255 -2.25 -14.85 10.14
C LEU A 255 -1.25 -15.41 11.17
N VAL A 256 -1.06 -14.74 12.31
CA VAL A 256 -0.18 -15.25 13.39
C VAL A 256 -0.61 -16.64 13.87
N LEU A 257 -1.89 -17.00 13.72
CA LEU A 257 -2.42 -18.33 14.04
C LEU A 257 -1.90 -19.46 13.13
N LEU A 258 -1.27 -19.14 12.00
CA LEU A 258 -0.54 -20.12 11.19
C LEU A 258 0.73 -20.62 11.90
N ILE A 259 1.29 -19.84 12.83
CA ILE A 259 2.51 -20.21 13.52
C ILE A 259 2.21 -21.34 14.51
N LYS A 260 2.82 -22.50 14.24
CA LYS A 260 2.57 -23.72 15.03
C LYS A 260 3.09 -23.53 16.45
N LYS A 261 2.33 -24.00 17.45
CA LYS A 261 2.72 -24.02 18.87
C LYS A 261 4.12 -24.62 19.12
N LYS A 262 4.51 -25.60 18.32
CA LYS A 262 5.85 -26.22 18.37
C LYS A 262 6.99 -25.25 18.04
N ALA A 263 6.74 -24.12 17.40
CA ALA A 263 7.76 -23.10 17.14
C ALA A 263 8.19 -22.35 18.42
N PHE A 264 7.40 -22.44 19.50
CA PHE A 264 7.68 -21.80 20.78
C PHE A 264 8.34 -22.76 21.76
N SER A 265 9.10 -22.22 22.73
CA SER A 265 9.75 -23.05 23.75
C SER A 265 8.76 -23.68 24.72
N THR A 266 7.63 -23.01 25.01
CA THR A 266 6.58 -23.52 25.91
C THR A 266 5.18 -23.10 25.45
N SER A 267 4.17 -23.89 25.82
CA SER A 267 2.74 -23.58 25.58
C SER A 267 2.33 -22.23 26.15
N ARG A 268 2.79 -21.90 27.37
CA ARG A 268 2.47 -20.63 28.04
C ARG A 268 3.01 -19.43 27.26
N LYS A 269 4.23 -19.54 26.72
CA LYS A 269 4.80 -18.51 25.86
C LYS A 269 4.00 -18.35 24.57
N TYR A 270 3.59 -19.44 23.93
CA TYR A 270 2.74 -19.37 22.74
C TYR A 270 1.46 -18.57 22.98
N TYR A 271 0.64 -18.98 23.96
CA TYR A 271 -0.63 -18.29 24.24
C TYR A 271 -0.43 -16.87 24.78
N GLY A 272 0.62 -16.64 25.58
CA GLY A 272 0.95 -15.31 26.09
C GLY A 272 1.30 -14.33 24.96
N TYR A 273 2.18 -14.71 24.05
CA TYR A 273 2.54 -13.85 22.90
C TYR A 273 1.36 -13.61 21.98
N LEU A 274 0.58 -14.65 21.66
CA LEU A 274 -0.60 -14.52 20.82
C LEU A 274 -1.64 -13.57 21.46
N GLY A 275 -1.91 -13.74 22.76
CA GLY A 275 -2.80 -12.85 23.51
C GLY A 275 -2.31 -11.40 23.51
N CYS A 276 -1.02 -11.17 23.78
CA CYS A 276 -0.44 -9.83 23.73
C CYS A 276 -0.53 -9.19 22.34
N ILE A 277 -0.24 -9.94 21.28
CA ILE A 277 -0.36 -9.46 19.89
C ILE A 277 -1.81 -9.05 19.61
N ILE A 278 -2.78 -9.92 19.87
CA ILE A 278 -4.18 -9.65 19.58
C ILE A 278 -4.68 -8.45 20.37
N VAL A 279 -4.46 -8.44 21.69
CA VAL A 279 -4.92 -7.35 22.57
C VAL A 279 -4.30 -6.02 22.13
N MET A 280 -2.98 -5.97 21.91
CA MET A 280 -2.36 -4.70 21.52
C MET A 280 -2.74 -4.24 20.13
N SER A 281 -2.92 -5.17 19.18
CA SER A 281 -3.38 -4.82 17.84
C SER A 281 -4.80 -4.23 17.89
N VAL A 282 -5.70 -4.81 18.68
CA VAL A 282 -7.06 -4.27 18.88
C VAL A 282 -7.01 -2.90 19.56
N VAL A 283 -6.22 -2.73 20.62
CA VAL A 283 -6.09 -1.44 21.31
C VAL A 283 -5.59 -0.34 20.37
N LEU A 284 -4.56 -0.62 19.56
CA LEU A 284 -4.02 0.36 18.62
C LEU A 284 -4.96 0.62 17.45
N TRP A 285 -5.67 -0.41 16.97
CA TRP A 285 -6.70 -0.25 15.96
C TRP A 285 -7.85 0.64 16.46
N ILE A 286 -8.32 0.42 17.69
CA ILE A 286 -9.34 1.28 18.32
C ILE A 286 -8.80 2.71 18.48
N ALA A 287 -7.59 2.87 19.02
CA ALA A 287 -6.98 4.18 19.21
C ALA A 287 -6.87 4.96 17.89
N TYR A 288 -6.42 4.29 16.82
CA TYR A 288 -6.36 4.86 15.47
C TYR A 288 -7.75 5.30 15.00
N ASN A 289 -8.72 4.38 15.04
CA ASN A 289 -10.05 4.67 14.50
C ASN A 289 -10.81 5.74 15.31
N ILE A 290 -10.64 5.79 16.63
CA ILE A 290 -11.21 6.87 17.46
C ILE A 290 -10.63 8.23 17.07
N THR A 291 -9.32 8.31 16.82
CA THR A 291 -8.70 9.58 16.39
C THR A 291 -9.06 9.99 14.97
N SER A 292 -9.53 9.05 14.15
CA SER A 292 -9.98 9.35 12.79
C SER A 292 -11.46 9.72 12.67
N ILE A 293 -12.25 9.50 13.74
CA ILE A 293 -13.65 9.89 13.74
C ILE A 293 -13.72 11.40 13.95
N ASP A 294 -14.28 12.12 12.97
CA ASP A 294 -14.61 13.52 13.14
C ASP A 294 -15.83 13.65 14.06
N ILE A 295 -15.66 14.32 15.20
CA ILE A 295 -16.72 14.52 16.18
C ILE A 295 -17.84 15.39 15.60
N SER A 296 -17.52 16.30 14.68
CA SER A 296 -18.52 17.12 13.98
C SER A 296 -19.37 16.28 13.02
N ASP A 297 -18.76 15.30 12.34
CA ASP A 297 -19.49 14.30 11.57
C ASP A 297 -20.42 13.49 12.49
N VAL A 298 -19.93 12.99 13.62
CA VAL A 298 -20.76 12.24 14.60
C VAL A 298 -21.92 13.07 15.14
N ILE A 299 -21.72 14.36 15.38
CA ILE A 299 -22.77 15.28 15.86
C ILE A 299 -23.77 15.60 14.73
N SER A 300 -23.30 15.85 13.51
CA SER A 300 -24.17 16.05 12.34
C SER A 300 -25.00 14.79 12.03
N ASN A 301 -24.41 13.61 12.25
CA ASN A 301 -25.06 12.29 12.14
C ASN A 301 -26.14 12.08 13.20
N ALA A 302 -25.89 12.46 14.46
CA ALA A 302 -26.88 12.38 15.53
C ALA A 302 -28.12 13.27 15.26
N ASN A 303 -27.94 14.31 14.45
CA ASN A 303 -29.01 15.23 14.04
C ASN A 303 -29.66 14.86 12.68
N GLY A 304 -29.25 13.78 12.03
CA GLY A 304 -29.83 13.32 10.76
C GLY A 304 -29.46 14.15 9.53
N ILE A 305 -28.33 14.87 9.56
CA ILE A 305 -27.98 15.90 8.56
C ILE A 305 -26.98 15.40 7.50
N ARG A 306 -26.40 14.19 7.62
CA ARG A 306 -25.49 13.68 6.59
C ARG A 306 -26.26 13.18 5.35
N ASN A 307 -26.49 14.10 4.42
CA ASN A 307 -26.52 13.76 3.00
C ASN A 307 -25.07 13.59 2.55
N ILE A 308 -24.73 12.45 1.95
CA ILE A 308 -23.43 12.32 1.28
C ILE A 308 -23.49 13.24 0.06
N GLU A 309 -22.74 14.35 0.13
CA GLU A 309 -22.76 15.45 -0.85
C GLU A 309 -22.52 14.97 -2.29
N TYR A 310 -21.82 13.84 -2.44
CA TYR A 310 -21.52 13.20 -3.73
C TYR A 310 -22.66 12.31 -4.28
N SER A 311 -23.63 11.88 -3.46
CA SER A 311 -24.67 10.94 -3.88
C SER A 311 -26.11 11.34 -3.58
N ASN A 312 -26.37 12.45 -2.88
CA ASN A 312 -27.73 12.92 -2.53
C ASN A 312 -28.63 11.83 -1.91
N THR A 313 -28.04 10.93 -1.13
CA THR A 313 -28.75 9.82 -0.47
C THR A 313 -28.47 9.81 1.03
N GLU A 314 -29.42 9.25 1.80
CA GLU A 314 -29.25 8.98 3.23
C GLU A 314 -27.94 8.21 3.48
N ALA A 315 -27.16 8.67 4.46
CA ALA A 315 -25.96 7.98 4.91
C ALA A 315 -26.32 6.64 5.57
N ILE A 316 -25.57 5.59 5.24
CA ILE A 316 -25.70 4.26 5.85
C ILE A 316 -24.66 4.11 6.98
N TYR A 317 -25.09 3.64 8.13
CA TYR A 317 -24.28 3.51 9.34
C TYR A 317 -23.80 2.07 9.57
N LEU A 318 -22.78 1.92 10.41
CA LEU A 318 -22.26 0.60 10.82
C LEU A 318 -23.38 -0.32 11.36
N THR A 319 -24.35 0.25 12.08
CA THR A 319 -25.51 -0.46 12.61
C THR A 319 -26.36 -1.10 11.52
N ASP A 320 -26.49 -0.48 10.35
CA ASP A 320 -27.33 -0.99 9.26
C ASP A 320 -26.76 -2.30 8.69
N PHE A 321 -25.42 -2.42 8.64
CA PHE A 321 -24.76 -3.67 8.24
C PHE A 321 -25.02 -4.81 9.22
N ILE A 322 -25.17 -4.49 10.51
CA ILE A 322 -25.42 -5.46 11.59
C ILE A 322 -26.90 -5.86 11.60
N TYR A 323 -27.82 -4.91 11.43
CA TYR A 323 -29.26 -5.16 11.43
C TYR A 323 -29.77 -5.77 10.11
N HIS A 324 -29.03 -5.61 9.00
CA HIS A 324 -29.39 -6.15 7.67
C HIS A 324 -28.31 -7.07 7.07
N PRO A 325 -28.01 -8.23 7.69
CA PRO A 325 -26.90 -9.08 7.27
C PRO A 325 -27.05 -9.65 5.85
N LEU A 326 -28.28 -9.95 5.41
CA LEU A 326 -28.54 -10.42 4.04
C LEU A 326 -28.27 -9.34 3.00
N TRP A 327 -28.57 -8.08 3.32
CA TRP A 327 -28.24 -6.95 2.45
C TRP A 327 -26.73 -6.76 2.35
N THR A 328 -26.02 -6.84 3.49
CA THR A 328 -24.54 -6.78 3.52
C THR A 328 -23.91 -7.87 2.67
N ILE A 329 -24.36 -9.12 2.79
CA ILE A 329 -23.85 -10.24 1.97
C ILE A 329 -24.12 -9.99 0.48
N LYS A 330 -25.31 -9.49 0.14
CA LYS A 330 -25.67 -9.17 -1.25
C LYS A 330 -24.83 -8.02 -1.80
N MET A 331 -24.56 -6.99 -1.01
CA MET A 331 -23.68 -5.88 -1.38
C MET A 331 -22.26 -6.38 -1.67
N LEU A 332 -21.70 -7.24 -0.79
CA LEU A 332 -20.38 -7.84 -1.00
C LEU A 332 -20.33 -8.69 -2.26
N TYR A 333 -21.34 -9.53 -2.49
CA TYR A 333 -21.45 -10.36 -3.69
C TYR A 333 -21.51 -9.49 -4.95
N ASN A 334 -22.42 -8.51 -5.01
CA ASN A 334 -22.56 -7.63 -6.17
C ASN A 334 -21.24 -6.87 -6.43
N THR A 335 -20.56 -6.42 -5.38
CA THR A 335 -19.29 -5.70 -5.49
C THR A 335 -18.20 -6.58 -6.12
N ILE A 336 -18.08 -7.84 -5.67
CA ILE A 336 -17.17 -8.80 -6.29
C ILE A 336 -17.58 -9.06 -7.73
N GLU A 337 -18.84 -9.38 -8.00
CA GLU A 337 -19.33 -9.71 -9.34
C GLU A 337 -19.08 -8.58 -10.35
N THR A 338 -19.37 -7.34 -9.95
CA THR A 338 -19.29 -6.16 -10.84
C THR A 338 -17.88 -5.60 -10.98
N GLN A 339 -17.06 -5.64 -9.92
CA GLN A 339 -15.78 -4.93 -9.90
C GLN A 339 -14.56 -5.85 -9.93
N PHE A 340 -14.67 -7.15 -9.64
CA PHE A 340 -13.49 -8.03 -9.48
C PHE A 340 -12.60 -8.07 -10.73
N VAL A 341 -13.19 -8.18 -11.92
CA VAL A 341 -12.41 -8.22 -13.17
C VAL A 341 -11.67 -6.90 -13.39
N ALA A 342 -12.35 -5.77 -13.18
CA ALA A 342 -11.75 -4.44 -13.31
C ALA A 342 -10.63 -4.24 -12.28
N LEU A 343 -10.85 -4.64 -11.03
CA LEU A 343 -9.85 -4.58 -9.96
C LEU A 343 -8.63 -5.44 -10.31
N PHE A 344 -8.84 -6.71 -10.69
CA PHE A 344 -7.76 -7.64 -10.99
C PHE A 344 -6.93 -7.20 -12.20
N ARG A 345 -7.58 -6.72 -13.26
CA ARG A 345 -6.89 -6.19 -14.45
C ARG A 345 -6.04 -4.97 -14.10
N LYS A 346 -6.61 -4.04 -13.33
CA LYS A 346 -5.93 -2.79 -12.95
C LYS A 346 -4.84 -2.97 -11.88
N VAL A 347 -4.75 -4.13 -11.22
CA VAL A 347 -3.65 -4.47 -10.30
C VAL A 347 -2.30 -4.52 -10.99
N THR A 348 -2.24 -4.77 -12.30
CA THR A 348 -0.99 -4.79 -13.08
C THR A 348 -0.92 -3.68 -14.12
N ASP A 349 -1.95 -2.85 -14.24
CA ASP A 349 -2.14 -1.91 -15.35
C ASP A 349 -2.22 -0.43 -14.93
N THR A 350 -2.18 -0.15 -13.63
CA THR A 350 -2.62 1.15 -13.07
C THR A 350 -1.82 2.40 -13.44
N ILE A 351 -0.85 2.29 -14.34
CA ILE A 351 0.02 3.37 -14.83
C ILE A 351 0.07 3.42 -16.37
N LEU A 352 -0.56 2.47 -17.08
CA LEU A 352 -0.36 2.26 -18.51
C LEU A 352 -1.67 2.41 -19.28
N TRP A 353 -2.04 3.65 -19.58
CA TRP A 353 -3.35 4.00 -20.09
C TRP A 353 -3.69 3.25 -21.40
N GLU A 354 -4.60 2.26 -21.27
CA GLU A 354 -5.41 1.47 -22.21
C GLU A 354 -4.84 0.88 -23.52
N SER A 355 -3.84 1.45 -24.20
CA SER A 355 -3.46 0.94 -25.54
C SER A 355 -2.48 -0.23 -25.50
N TYR A 356 -1.45 -0.17 -24.66
CA TYR A 356 -0.46 -1.25 -24.46
C TYR A 356 -0.33 -1.71 -23.01
N GLY A 357 -1.09 -1.11 -22.09
CA GLY A 357 -1.06 -1.42 -20.66
C GLY A 357 -1.43 -2.85 -20.34
N ASP A 358 -2.44 -3.38 -21.04
CA ASP A 358 -2.87 -4.77 -20.90
C ASP A 358 -1.77 -5.77 -21.24
N LEU A 359 -1.03 -5.55 -22.33
CA LEU A 359 0.05 -6.45 -22.72
C LEU A 359 1.18 -6.44 -21.69
N VAL A 360 1.50 -5.27 -21.14
CA VAL A 360 2.52 -5.14 -20.09
C VAL A 360 2.04 -5.82 -18.81
N ALA A 361 0.79 -5.59 -18.43
CA ALA A 361 0.11 -6.20 -17.30
C ALA A 361 0.12 -7.74 -17.39
N GLU A 362 -0.31 -8.29 -18.52
CA GLU A 362 -0.31 -9.72 -18.82
C GLU A 362 1.11 -10.30 -18.80
N GLY A 363 2.09 -9.57 -19.35
CA GLY A 363 3.51 -9.93 -19.28
C GLY A 363 4.00 -10.06 -17.85
N PHE A 364 3.64 -9.13 -16.96
CA PHE A 364 3.98 -9.20 -15.54
C PHE A 364 3.27 -10.34 -14.81
N LEU A 365 2.01 -10.62 -15.13
CA LEU A 365 1.30 -11.79 -14.60
C LEU A 365 2.00 -13.09 -15.02
N LEU A 366 2.41 -13.22 -16.28
CA LEU A 366 3.18 -14.36 -16.76
C LEU A 366 4.53 -14.47 -16.03
N LEU A 367 5.25 -13.36 -15.82
CA LEU A 367 6.48 -13.36 -15.05
C LEU A 367 6.24 -13.78 -13.59
N MET A 368 5.15 -13.33 -12.96
CA MET A 368 4.79 -13.76 -11.60
C MET A 368 4.58 -15.27 -11.55
N MET A 369 3.86 -15.86 -12.53
CA MET A 369 3.66 -17.30 -12.62
C MET A 369 4.97 -18.07 -12.82
N ILE A 370 5.86 -17.57 -13.70
CA ILE A 370 7.19 -18.15 -13.93
C ILE A 370 8.09 -17.97 -12.69
N ALA A 371 7.87 -16.95 -11.87
CA ALA A 371 8.69 -16.64 -10.70
C ALA A 371 8.30 -17.42 -9.43
N VAL A 372 7.18 -18.14 -9.43
CA VAL A 372 6.80 -19.05 -8.34
C VAL A 372 7.79 -20.23 -8.27
N PRO A 373 8.38 -20.54 -7.10
CA PRO A 373 9.34 -21.64 -6.98
C PRO A 373 8.77 -22.97 -7.45
N SER A 374 9.58 -23.77 -8.15
CA SER A 374 9.16 -25.01 -8.81
C SER A 374 10.09 -26.20 -8.57
N LYS A 375 11.05 -26.08 -7.64
CA LYS A 375 11.95 -27.17 -7.27
C LYS A 375 11.41 -27.91 -6.06
N GLU A 376 11.29 -29.24 -6.15
CA GLU A 376 10.98 -30.09 -5.00
C GLU A 376 11.94 -29.83 -3.83
N GLY A 377 11.39 -29.60 -2.63
CA GLY A 377 12.16 -29.40 -1.39
C GLY A 377 12.22 -27.96 -0.85
N ASP A 378 12.12 -26.94 -1.70
CA ASP A 378 12.23 -25.51 -1.30
C ASP A 378 10.86 -24.88 -0.94
N GLU A 379 9.94 -25.71 -0.50
CA GLU A 379 8.56 -25.63 -0.96
C GLU A 379 7.58 -25.52 0.22
N ILE A 380 7.07 -24.32 0.52
CA ILE A 380 5.98 -24.14 1.50
C ILE A 380 4.68 -24.72 0.95
N ILE A 381 4.18 -25.80 1.53
CA ILE A 381 2.91 -26.43 1.16
C ILE A 381 1.91 -26.18 2.28
N LEU A 382 0.83 -25.46 1.96
CA LEU A 382 -0.29 -25.29 2.88
C LEU A 382 -1.21 -26.51 2.87
N SER A 383 -1.53 -27.01 4.06
CA SER A 383 -2.65 -27.93 4.28
C SER A 383 -3.98 -27.26 3.95
N ILE A 384 -5.03 -28.06 3.72
CA ILE A 384 -6.37 -27.53 3.43
C ILE A 384 -6.88 -26.60 4.54
N LYS A 385 -6.56 -26.89 5.80
CA LYS A 385 -6.93 -26.06 6.95
C LYS A 385 -6.24 -24.71 6.93
N GLU A 386 -4.94 -24.69 6.63
CA GLU A 386 -4.16 -23.45 6.51
C GLU A 386 -4.65 -22.61 5.31
N LYS A 387 -5.02 -23.24 4.18
CA LYS A 387 -5.63 -22.56 3.03
C LYS A 387 -6.98 -21.92 3.37
N ILE A 388 -7.87 -22.68 4.04
CA ILE A 388 -9.18 -22.16 4.50
C ILE A 388 -8.96 -20.99 5.46
N TRP A 389 -8.02 -21.09 6.40
CA TRP A 389 -7.74 -20.01 7.34
C TRP A 389 -7.24 -18.74 6.63
N CYS A 390 -6.30 -18.87 5.69
CA CYS A 390 -5.85 -17.74 4.88
C CYS A 390 -7.02 -17.10 4.13
N PHE A 391 -7.88 -17.91 3.51
CA PHE A 391 -9.06 -17.42 2.80
C PHE A 391 -10.01 -16.65 3.72
N VAL A 392 -10.28 -17.15 4.94
CA VAL A 392 -11.13 -16.47 5.93
C VAL A 392 -10.53 -15.12 6.32
N VAL A 393 -9.23 -15.04 6.58
CA VAL A 393 -8.55 -13.78 6.92
C VAL A 393 -8.67 -12.77 5.78
N LEU A 394 -8.42 -13.20 4.54
CA LEU A 394 -8.54 -12.33 3.37
C LEU A 394 -9.97 -11.85 3.13
N LEU A 395 -10.94 -12.75 3.23
CA LEU A 395 -12.34 -12.41 3.06
C LEU A 395 -12.81 -11.43 4.13
N ALA A 396 -12.37 -11.60 5.38
CA ALA A 396 -12.66 -10.67 6.47
C ALA A 396 -12.06 -9.29 6.19
N GLU A 397 -10.79 -9.21 5.75
CA GLU A 397 -10.15 -7.94 5.37
C GLU A 397 -10.90 -7.25 4.23
N PHE A 398 -11.24 -8.00 3.17
CA PHE A 398 -11.97 -7.47 2.02
C PHE A 398 -13.37 -6.99 2.40
N SER A 399 -14.04 -7.71 3.30
CA SER A 399 -15.36 -7.31 3.81
C SER A 399 -15.26 -6.01 4.60
N LEU A 400 -14.23 -5.87 5.45
CA LEU A 400 -13.99 -4.65 6.21
C LEU A 400 -13.64 -3.47 5.28
N LEU A 401 -12.85 -3.70 4.24
CA LEU A 401 -12.60 -2.70 3.18
C LEU A 401 -13.89 -2.24 2.49
N CYS A 402 -14.77 -3.17 2.11
CA CYS A 402 -16.03 -2.82 1.46
C CYS A 402 -16.93 -2.02 2.41
N VAL A 403 -17.07 -2.45 3.66
CA VAL A 403 -17.87 -1.75 4.68
C VAL A 403 -17.32 -0.34 4.92
N THR A 404 -16.01 -0.19 5.11
CA THR A 404 -15.38 1.12 5.33
C THR A 404 -15.54 2.04 4.12
N THR A 405 -15.31 1.53 2.90
CA THR A 405 -15.51 2.31 1.68
C THR A 405 -16.97 2.73 1.50
N PHE A 406 -17.91 1.84 1.83
CA PHE A 406 -19.34 2.14 1.75
C PHE A 406 -19.75 3.19 2.80
N ILE A 407 -19.27 3.10 4.04
CA ILE A 407 -19.54 4.11 5.08
C ILE A 407 -18.95 5.47 4.69
N SER A 408 -17.76 5.48 4.09
CA SER A 408 -17.07 6.72 3.74
C SER A 408 -17.62 7.38 2.48
N TRP A 409 -18.08 6.61 1.48
CA TRP A 409 -18.35 7.11 0.13
C TRP A 409 -19.62 6.54 -0.51
N GLY A 410 -20.32 5.62 0.15
CA GLY A 410 -21.44 4.85 -0.40
C GLY A 410 -22.81 5.41 -0.02
N GLY A 411 -23.75 5.42 -0.98
CA GLY A 411 -25.14 5.86 -0.80
C GLY A 411 -26.15 4.72 -0.72
N SER A 412 -27.40 4.94 -1.15
CA SER A 412 -28.47 3.90 -1.20
C SER A 412 -28.25 2.79 -2.26
N GLN A 413 -27.04 2.69 -2.80
CA GLN A 413 -26.69 1.79 -3.89
C GLN A 413 -26.54 0.33 -3.42
N ARG A 414 -26.64 -0.62 -4.38
CA ARG A 414 -26.54 -2.07 -4.11
C ARG A 414 -25.11 -2.62 -4.17
N THR A 415 -24.13 -1.76 -4.41
CA THR A 415 -22.70 -2.05 -4.58
C THR A 415 -21.88 -0.96 -3.90
N THR A 416 -20.66 -1.25 -3.47
CA THR A 416 -19.75 -0.18 -3.03
C THR A 416 -19.48 0.78 -4.19
N PRO A 417 -19.06 2.02 -3.91
CA PRO A 417 -18.34 2.83 -4.89
C PRO A 417 -17.20 2.05 -5.55
N PRO A 418 -16.75 2.47 -6.76
CA PRO A 418 -15.61 1.85 -7.42
C PRO A 418 -14.40 1.71 -6.47
N LEU A 419 -14.01 0.48 -6.21
CA LEU A 419 -12.86 0.15 -5.38
C LEU A 419 -11.59 0.46 -6.16
N LYS A 420 -10.57 0.94 -5.44
CA LYS A 420 -9.26 1.20 -6.03
C LYS A 420 -8.57 -0.15 -6.28
N PRO A 421 -7.99 -0.38 -7.48
CA PRO A 421 -7.24 -1.61 -7.78
C PRO A 421 -6.09 -1.87 -6.81
N THR A 422 -5.54 -0.81 -6.22
CA THR A 422 -4.48 -0.87 -5.19
C THR A 422 -4.89 -1.66 -3.96
N TYR A 423 -6.18 -1.72 -3.67
CA TYR A 423 -6.70 -2.46 -2.53
C TYR A 423 -6.47 -3.96 -2.66
N LEU A 424 -6.24 -4.50 -3.87
CA LEU A 424 -5.89 -5.90 -4.06
C LEU A 424 -4.38 -6.19 -3.87
N LEU A 425 -3.50 -5.19 -3.84
CA LEU A 425 -2.05 -5.40 -3.70
C LEU A 425 -1.68 -6.19 -2.43
N PRO A 426 -2.23 -5.91 -1.23
CA PRO A 426 -1.97 -6.70 -0.02
C PRO A 426 -2.29 -8.20 -0.14
N TYR A 427 -3.16 -8.57 -1.09
CA TYR A 427 -3.65 -9.94 -1.30
C TYR A 427 -2.75 -10.76 -2.24
N LEU A 428 -1.90 -10.11 -3.03
CA LEU A 428 -1.04 -10.79 -4.01
C LEU A 428 -0.09 -11.87 -3.44
N PRO A 429 0.51 -11.72 -2.24
CA PRO A 429 1.32 -12.78 -1.64
C PRO A 429 0.56 -14.10 -1.46
N PHE A 430 -0.76 -14.05 -1.32
CA PHE A 430 -1.59 -15.25 -1.14
C PHE A 430 -1.80 -16.02 -2.43
N ILE A 431 -1.61 -15.38 -3.58
CA ILE A 431 -1.57 -16.08 -4.87
C ILE A 431 -0.44 -17.12 -4.86
N ILE A 432 0.72 -16.81 -4.28
CA ILE A 432 1.82 -17.77 -4.09
C ILE A 432 1.37 -18.99 -3.28
N LEU A 433 0.64 -18.73 -2.18
CA LEU A 433 0.21 -19.74 -1.23
C LEU A 433 -0.88 -20.66 -1.81
N LEU A 434 -1.72 -20.13 -2.69
CA LEU A 434 -2.88 -20.83 -3.26
C LEU A 434 -2.56 -21.55 -4.56
N LEU A 435 -1.71 -20.99 -5.43
CA LEU A 435 -1.43 -21.54 -6.76
C LEU A 435 -0.49 -22.75 -6.76
N ARG A 436 0.10 -23.12 -5.63
CA ARG A 436 1.06 -24.23 -5.58
C ARG A 436 0.42 -25.60 -5.31
N GLY A 437 0.91 -26.58 -6.07
CA GLY A 437 0.43 -27.98 -6.13
C GLY A 437 -0.20 -28.39 -7.47
N ARG A 438 -0.27 -27.50 -8.47
CA ARG A 438 -0.91 -27.78 -9.79
C ARG A 438 -0.16 -27.28 -11.02
N ILE A 439 0.80 -26.36 -10.88
CA ILE A 439 1.53 -25.76 -12.02
C ILE A 439 3.03 -25.95 -11.78
N PHE A 440 3.68 -26.78 -12.61
CA PHE A 440 5.12 -26.92 -12.63
C PHE A 440 5.68 -26.19 -13.86
N VAL A 441 6.36 -25.07 -13.64
CA VAL A 441 7.10 -24.40 -14.71
C VAL A 441 8.52 -24.96 -14.74
N TYR A 442 8.87 -25.59 -15.86
CA TYR A 442 10.20 -26.16 -16.08
C TYR A 442 11.28 -25.07 -15.98
N VAL A 443 12.25 -25.27 -15.10
CA VAL A 443 13.29 -24.29 -14.80
C VAL A 443 14.45 -24.47 -15.78
N GLY A 444 14.48 -23.64 -16.82
CA GLY A 444 15.68 -23.50 -17.65
C GLY A 444 16.84 -22.84 -16.89
N ARG A 445 18.08 -23.12 -17.33
CA ARG A 445 19.33 -22.56 -16.76
C ARG A 445 19.33 -21.03 -16.63
N TYR A 446 18.55 -20.34 -17.46
CA TYR A 446 18.50 -18.88 -17.56
C TYR A 446 17.27 -18.24 -16.93
N ARG A 447 16.48 -18.95 -16.11
CA ARG A 447 15.24 -18.42 -15.51
C ARG A 447 15.41 -17.05 -14.84
N LYS A 448 16.39 -16.91 -13.96
CA LYS A 448 16.65 -15.63 -13.25
C LYS A 448 16.98 -14.49 -14.20
N LEU A 449 17.78 -14.77 -15.24
CA LEU A 449 18.11 -13.80 -16.26
C LEU A 449 16.87 -13.42 -17.09
N GLY A 450 16.04 -14.39 -17.46
CA GLY A 450 14.79 -14.18 -18.17
C GLY A 450 13.80 -13.33 -17.37
N ILE A 451 13.69 -13.54 -16.05
CA ILE A 451 12.88 -12.70 -15.17
C ILE A 451 13.41 -11.26 -15.15
N ILE A 452 14.72 -11.06 -14.98
CA ILE A 452 15.32 -9.72 -14.96
C ILE A 452 15.08 -9.01 -16.30
N VAL A 453 15.43 -9.64 -17.42
CA VAL A 453 15.28 -9.07 -18.76
C VAL A 453 13.81 -8.81 -19.08
N GLY A 454 12.91 -9.74 -18.71
CA GLY A 454 11.47 -9.58 -18.87
C GLY A 454 10.95 -8.37 -18.11
N CYS A 455 11.25 -8.24 -16.81
CA CYS A 455 10.84 -7.08 -16.02
C CYS A 455 11.37 -5.77 -16.60
N VAL A 456 12.64 -5.71 -16.99
CA VAL A 456 13.24 -4.51 -17.61
C VAL A 456 12.53 -4.16 -18.92
N SER A 457 12.29 -5.15 -19.79
CA SER A 457 11.65 -4.94 -21.10
C SER A 457 10.21 -4.46 -20.94
N LEU A 458 9.46 -5.04 -20.01
CA LEU A 458 8.08 -4.66 -19.73
C LEU A 458 7.98 -3.25 -19.11
N HIS A 459 8.92 -2.87 -18.24
CA HIS A 459 8.97 -1.49 -17.75
C HIS A 459 9.30 -0.48 -18.85
N ILE A 460 10.24 -0.80 -19.75
CA ILE A 460 10.55 0.06 -20.91
C ILE A 460 9.30 0.21 -21.79
N ALA A 461 8.62 -0.90 -22.12
CA ALA A 461 7.37 -0.86 -22.88
C ALA A 461 6.31 0.01 -22.19
N GLY A 462 6.18 -0.13 -20.86
CA GLY A 462 5.25 0.69 -20.09
C GLY A 462 5.59 2.18 -20.13
N ILE A 463 6.86 2.55 -19.98
CA ILE A 463 7.31 3.94 -20.05
C ILE A 463 7.05 4.54 -21.43
N LEU A 464 7.34 3.79 -22.50
CA LEU A 464 7.08 4.23 -23.86
C LEU A 464 5.59 4.50 -24.10
N ASN A 465 4.70 3.66 -23.56
CA ASN A 465 3.25 3.85 -23.62
C ASN A 465 2.81 5.16 -22.92
N VAL A 466 3.38 5.46 -21.75
CA VAL A 466 3.08 6.73 -21.04
C VAL A 466 3.58 7.93 -21.84
N TRP A 467 4.79 7.87 -22.38
CA TRP A 467 5.36 8.95 -23.18
C TRP A 467 4.60 9.20 -24.48
N GLU A 468 4.22 8.16 -25.22
CA GLU A 468 3.39 8.29 -26.41
C GLU A 468 2.09 9.04 -26.08
N ARG A 469 1.44 8.67 -24.99
CA ARG A 469 0.17 9.29 -24.58
C ARG A 469 0.35 10.77 -24.19
N LEU A 470 1.39 11.10 -23.42
CA LEU A 470 1.71 12.48 -23.06
C LEU A 470 1.95 13.36 -24.30
N LEU A 471 2.58 12.80 -25.35
CA LEU A 471 2.80 13.50 -26.62
C LEU A 471 1.52 13.67 -27.45
N THR A 472 0.58 12.73 -27.35
CA THR A 472 -0.70 12.80 -28.09
C THR A 472 -1.74 13.72 -27.44
N VAL A 473 -1.75 13.82 -26.11
CA VAL A 473 -2.70 14.68 -25.36
C VAL A 473 -2.24 16.15 -25.33
N GLY A 474 -0.94 16.40 -25.53
CA GLY A 474 -0.39 17.75 -25.68
C GLY A 474 -0.51 18.36 -27.09
N ARG A 475 -1.29 17.75 -27.99
CA ARG A 475 -1.71 18.28 -29.29
C ARG A 475 -3.21 18.41 -29.32
#